data_AF-A0A961V707-F1
#
_entry.id   AF-A0A961V707-F1
#
_cell.length_a   1.000
_cell.length_b   1.000
_cell.length_c   1.000
_cell.angle_alpha   90.00
_cell.angle_beta   90.00
_cell.angle_gamma   90.00
#
_symmetry.space_group_name_H-M   'P 1'
#
loop_
_entity.id
_entity.type
_entity.pdbx_description
1 polymer ?
#
loop_
_entity_poly.entity_id
_entity_poly.type
_entity_poly.pdbx_seq_one_letter_code
_entity_poly.pdbx_strand_id
1 'polypeptide(L)'
;MAGPEGEDVTALKLIWRNRLAAFGGIVILAVIVIALLAPLLPLPDPDITNPVNRLKLPFSEGALLGTDHLGRDLLSRLIWGTRLSLAVGIAAAVLAAFVGSAIGVVAGFFGGRTDNLIMRGIDMLMAFPYILLALAIVAVLGPGLINALYAVAAVNIPFFARNIRGVTVSIAHREFVDAARLSGMGNARIIWSEIVPNVLPVIVIAMSTTIGWMILETAGLSFLGLGSQPPQADLGSMLGEGRKLLINAPHASIVPGVMIFIIVMSVNLLGDGVRDALDPRLRSGALSRPAAATLVERTDTPPPRESAAVLDVEDLRTEFQVGARTYKAVGGVSFAVSPGECLGIIGESGSGKSVTALSLLGLVASPPGVITGGAVRVDGRDTLSMNAESLRRVRGGKVSYIFQDPLATLHPLYRIGDQMVEAIRAHRHMPKQDAWNHAVSLLEQVRIPNAAARAKNFPHELSGGMRQRVGIALALVNDPDLVIADEPTTALDVTVQAQVLSLLDDLRRERNMALVFITHDFGVVAQLCDRVAVMYAGRIVETGPTEAILADPRHPYTKRLIACVPELGGGKRELAAIPGLPPPVDALPAGCAFAPRCDKAADACRAGEIALDGSGIRAVRCLYPEGAAA
;
A
#
# COMPACT_ATOMS: atom_id res chain seq x y z
N MET A 1 -4.21 24.20 23.85
CA MET A 1 -4.64 23.01 24.62
C MET A 1 -3.88 21.82 24.06
N ALA A 2 -3.15 21.11 24.92
CA ALA A 2 -2.31 19.99 24.54
C ALA A 2 -3.13 18.92 23.81
N GLY A 3 -2.83 18.69 22.53
CA GLY A 3 -3.37 17.55 21.78
C GLY A 3 -2.79 16.26 22.35
N PRO A 4 -3.52 15.13 22.27
CA PRO A 4 -3.07 13.88 22.85
C PRO A 4 -1.75 13.49 22.16
N GLU A 5 -0.73 13.21 22.97
CA GLU A 5 0.51 12.60 22.52
C GLU A 5 0.15 11.43 21.59
N GLY A 6 0.72 11.43 20.39
CA GLY A 6 0.65 10.28 19.50
C GLY A 6 1.33 9.13 20.22
N GLU A 7 0.56 8.35 20.98
CA GLU A 7 1.03 7.11 21.58
C GLU A 7 1.65 6.30 20.45
N ASP A 8 2.96 6.01 20.57
CA ASP A 8 3.58 4.91 19.87
C ASP A 8 2.71 3.69 20.15
N VAL A 9 1.83 3.36 19.21
CA VAL A 9 0.89 2.25 19.37
C VAL A 9 1.77 1.01 19.37
N THR A 10 2.07 0.55 20.59
CA THR A 10 2.99 -0.57 20.81
C THR A 10 2.42 -1.79 20.08
N ALA A 11 3.26 -2.69 19.57
CA ALA A 11 2.79 -3.89 18.87
C ALA A 11 1.74 -4.67 19.70
N LEU A 12 1.89 -4.67 21.02
CA LEU A 12 0.88 -5.16 21.97
C LEU A 12 -0.48 -4.47 21.82
N LYS A 13 -0.52 -3.14 21.76
CA LYS A 13 -1.78 -2.37 21.64
C LYS A 13 -2.49 -2.65 20.30
N LEU A 14 -1.74 -2.91 19.23
CA LEU A 14 -2.30 -3.35 17.93
C LEU A 14 -2.92 -4.76 18.03
N ILE A 15 -2.25 -5.71 18.67
CA ILE A 15 -2.78 -7.06 18.90
C ILE A 15 -4.06 -7.01 19.72
N TRP A 16 -4.09 -6.23 20.80
CA TRP A 16 -5.25 -6.07 21.67
C TRP A 16 -6.44 -5.35 21.01
N ARG A 17 -6.21 -4.59 19.92
CA ARG A 17 -7.28 -3.98 19.12
C ARG A 17 -8.07 -5.03 18.33
N ASN A 18 -7.42 -6.13 17.93
CA ASN A 18 -8.08 -7.25 17.28
C ASN A 18 -8.68 -8.19 18.35
N ARG A 19 -10.01 -8.13 18.53
CA ARG A 19 -10.72 -8.90 19.56
C ARG A 19 -10.50 -10.42 19.45
N LEU A 20 -10.37 -10.94 18.23
CA LEU A 20 -10.15 -12.37 18.00
C LEU A 20 -8.73 -12.79 18.38
N ALA A 21 -7.74 -11.98 18.02
CA ALA A 21 -6.35 -12.22 18.42
C ALA A 21 -6.15 -12.09 19.93
N ALA A 22 -6.79 -11.10 20.57
CA ALA A 22 -6.78 -10.95 22.01
C ALA A 22 -7.39 -12.17 22.72
N PHE A 23 -8.54 -12.65 22.23
CA PHE A 23 -9.17 -13.86 22.76
C PHE A 23 -8.26 -15.09 22.62
N GLY A 24 -7.72 -15.34 21.43
CA GLY A 24 -6.77 -16.43 21.21
C GLY A 24 -5.54 -16.32 22.11
N GLY A 25 -4.99 -15.12 22.27
CA GLY A 25 -3.87 -14.82 23.16
C GLY A 25 -4.15 -15.12 24.64
N ILE A 26 -5.32 -14.73 25.15
CA ILE A 26 -5.73 -15.01 26.53
C ILE A 26 -5.87 -16.53 26.75
N VAL A 27 -6.52 -17.23 25.82
CA VAL A 27 -6.76 -18.67 25.94
C VAL A 27 -5.45 -19.45 25.90
N ILE A 28 -4.56 -19.18 24.94
CA ILE A 28 -3.28 -19.89 24.87
C ILE A 28 -2.38 -19.56 26.06
N LEU A 29 -2.40 -18.33 26.57
CA LEU A 29 -1.67 -17.95 27.77
C LEU A 29 -2.17 -18.72 28.99
N ALA A 30 -3.48 -18.84 29.17
CA ALA A 30 -4.06 -19.63 30.26
C ALA A 30 -3.65 -21.11 30.15
N VAL A 31 -3.70 -21.69 28.95
CA VAL A 31 -3.26 -23.08 28.70
C VAL A 31 -1.78 -23.26 29.03
N ILE A 32 -0.91 -22.36 28.57
CA ILE A 32 0.54 -22.40 28.86
C ILE A 32 0.80 -22.29 30.36
N VAL A 33 0.15 -21.36 31.05
CA VAL A 33 0.30 -21.18 32.50
C VAL A 33 -0.12 -22.43 33.26
N ILE A 34 -1.27 -23.01 32.94
CA ILE A 34 -1.75 -24.26 33.57
C ILE A 34 -0.78 -25.41 33.30
N ALA A 35 -0.29 -25.53 32.06
CA ALA A 35 0.65 -26.57 31.67
C ALA A 35 2.01 -26.44 32.36
N LEU A 36 2.50 -25.22 32.59
CA LEU A 36 3.75 -24.96 33.32
C LEU A 36 3.60 -25.18 34.83
N LEU A 37 2.44 -24.84 35.39
CA LEU A 37 2.12 -25.08 36.80
C LEU A 37 1.77 -26.53 37.11
N ALA A 38 1.67 -27.42 36.12
CA ALA A 38 1.34 -28.84 36.29
C ALA A 38 2.09 -29.55 37.44
N PRO A 39 3.42 -29.35 37.65
CA PRO A 39 4.13 -30.01 38.75
C PRO A 39 3.78 -29.47 40.15
N LEU A 40 3.16 -28.29 40.23
CA LEU A 40 2.76 -27.62 41.47
C LEU A 40 1.28 -27.84 41.80
N LEU A 41 0.48 -28.28 40.82
CA LEU A 41 -0.93 -28.57 41.03
C LEU A 41 -1.08 -29.90 41.80
N PRO A 42 -2.06 -30.02 42.72
CA PRO A 42 -2.33 -31.24 43.47
C PRO A 42 -3.02 -32.29 42.59
N LEU A 43 -2.39 -32.69 41.49
CA LEU A 43 -2.88 -33.66 40.53
C LEU A 43 -2.26 -35.04 40.81
N PRO A 44 -3.00 -36.14 40.61
CA PRO A 44 -2.44 -37.48 40.62
C PRO A 44 -1.32 -37.60 39.58
N ASP A 45 -0.36 -38.49 39.79
CA ASP A 45 0.63 -38.81 38.76
C ASP A 45 -0.09 -39.29 37.48
N PRO A 46 0.18 -38.68 36.31
CA PRO A 46 -0.51 -38.99 35.06
C PRO A 46 -0.31 -40.44 34.58
N ASP A 47 0.75 -41.12 35.04
CA ASP A 47 1.16 -42.43 34.56
C ASP A 47 0.73 -43.57 35.51
N ILE A 48 0.23 -43.24 36.72
CA ILE A 48 -0.25 -44.24 37.70
C ILE A 48 -1.55 -44.89 37.23
N THR A 49 -1.49 -46.21 37.02
CA THR A 49 -2.67 -47.02 36.64
C THR A 49 -3.49 -47.44 37.86
N ASN A 50 -4.82 -47.43 37.73
CA ASN A 50 -5.74 -47.88 38.76
C ASN A 50 -6.92 -48.65 38.14
N PRO A 51 -6.77 -49.97 37.90
CA PRO A 51 -7.76 -50.77 37.18
C PRO A 51 -9.17 -50.78 37.82
N VAL A 52 -9.27 -50.53 39.14
CA VAL A 52 -10.54 -50.47 39.87
C VAL A 52 -11.39 -49.27 39.42
N ASN A 53 -10.74 -48.17 39.07
CA ASN A 53 -11.38 -46.92 38.67
C ASN A 53 -11.37 -46.72 37.14
N ARG A 54 -11.34 -47.79 36.33
CA ARG A 54 -11.32 -47.67 34.86
C ARG A 54 -12.61 -47.08 34.30
N LEU A 55 -12.49 -46.25 33.26
CA LEU A 55 -13.61 -45.71 32.47
C LEU A 55 -14.69 -44.99 33.30
N LYS A 56 -14.31 -44.32 34.40
CA LYS A 56 -15.21 -43.43 35.13
C LYS A 56 -15.69 -42.32 34.19
N LEU A 57 -16.97 -42.01 34.27
CA LEU A 57 -17.57 -40.90 33.52
C LEU A 57 -17.05 -39.56 34.05
N PRO A 58 -17.08 -38.50 33.23
CA PRO A 58 -16.83 -37.13 33.70
C PRO A 58 -17.71 -36.79 34.92
N PHE A 59 -17.18 -35.96 35.82
CA PHE A 59 -17.83 -35.55 37.08
C PHE A 59 -18.04 -36.67 38.12
N SER A 60 -17.36 -37.82 37.98
CA SER A 60 -17.34 -38.85 39.03
C SER A 60 -16.42 -38.45 40.18
N GLU A 61 -16.67 -38.95 41.40
CA GLU A 61 -15.81 -38.68 42.56
C GLU A 61 -14.34 -39.07 42.28
N GLY A 62 -13.46 -38.08 42.45
CA GLY A 62 -12.03 -38.20 42.19
C GLY A 62 -11.62 -38.21 40.71
N ALA A 63 -12.53 -37.95 39.76
CA ALA A 63 -12.25 -37.96 38.32
C ALA A 63 -13.09 -36.90 37.56
N LEU A 64 -12.65 -35.63 37.59
CA LEU A 64 -13.38 -34.49 37.03
C LEU A 64 -13.66 -34.65 35.52
N LEU A 65 -12.66 -35.06 34.75
CA LEU A 65 -12.78 -35.33 33.31
C LEU A 65 -12.98 -36.83 33.01
N GLY A 66 -13.18 -37.66 34.04
CA GLY A 66 -13.25 -39.11 33.95
C GLY A 66 -11.87 -39.79 33.96
N THR A 67 -11.86 -41.11 33.78
CA THR A 67 -10.64 -41.91 33.71
C THR A 67 -10.55 -42.70 32.41
N ASP A 68 -9.35 -43.12 32.04
CA ASP A 68 -9.13 -43.94 30.85
C ASP A 68 -9.31 -45.45 31.13
N HIS A 69 -9.00 -46.29 30.12
CA HIS A 69 -9.11 -47.75 30.21
C HIS A 69 -8.16 -48.41 31.22
N LEU A 70 -7.08 -47.72 31.63
CA LEU A 70 -6.16 -48.14 32.68
C LEU A 70 -6.50 -47.49 34.03
N GLY A 71 -7.59 -46.71 34.09
CA GLY A 71 -8.02 -45.97 35.28
C GLY A 71 -7.12 -44.80 35.66
N ARG A 72 -6.33 -44.28 34.71
CA ARG A 72 -5.55 -43.05 34.88
C ARG A 72 -6.50 -41.84 34.80
N ASP A 73 -6.25 -40.82 35.62
CA ASP A 73 -7.04 -39.59 35.64
C ASP A 73 -6.84 -38.76 34.36
N LEU A 74 -7.92 -38.48 33.62
CA LEU A 74 -7.83 -37.77 32.35
C LEU A 74 -7.43 -36.30 32.52
N LEU A 75 -7.76 -35.65 33.64
CA LEU A 75 -7.38 -34.26 33.88
C LEU A 75 -5.87 -34.12 34.06
N SER A 76 -5.26 -34.97 34.89
CA SER A 76 -3.81 -35.01 35.06
C SER A 76 -3.09 -35.30 33.75
N ARG A 77 -3.51 -36.35 33.04
CA ARG A 77 -2.93 -36.69 31.72
C ARG A 77 -3.09 -35.57 30.70
N LEU A 78 -4.24 -34.87 30.70
CA LEU A 78 -4.49 -33.76 29.78
C LEU A 78 -3.52 -32.61 30.02
N ILE A 79 -3.30 -32.21 31.27
CA ILE A 79 -2.43 -31.09 31.63
C ILE A 79 -0.96 -31.42 31.35
N TRP A 80 -0.49 -32.60 31.78
CA TRP A 80 0.87 -33.07 31.51
C TRP A 80 1.13 -33.31 30.03
N GLY A 81 0.16 -33.91 29.32
CA GLY A 81 0.21 -34.11 27.88
C GLY A 81 0.23 -32.80 27.12
N THR A 82 -0.56 -31.80 27.54
CA THR A 82 -0.57 -30.47 26.92
C THR A 82 0.79 -29.78 27.02
N ARG A 83 1.43 -29.85 28.19
CA ARG A 83 2.79 -29.33 28.39
C ARG A 83 3.77 -29.95 27.40
N LEU A 84 3.70 -31.27 27.23
CA LEU A 84 4.60 -32.01 26.38
C LEU A 84 4.34 -31.71 24.89
N SER A 85 3.09 -31.78 24.43
CA SER A 85 2.72 -31.51 23.04
C SER A 85 3.05 -30.07 22.61
N LEU A 86 2.83 -29.08 23.50
CA LEU A 86 3.22 -27.68 23.24
C LEU A 86 4.73 -27.52 23.12
N ALA A 87 5.50 -28.11 24.04
CA ALA A 87 6.96 -28.02 24.02
C ALA A 87 7.53 -28.59 22.71
N VAL A 88 7.03 -29.74 22.27
CA VAL A 88 7.48 -30.40 21.04
C VAL A 88 7.09 -29.61 19.80
N GLY A 89 5.83 -29.18 19.70
CA GLY A 89 5.35 -28.41 18.54
C GLY A 89 6.07 -27.07 18.38
N ILE A 90 6.27 -26.33 19.48
CA ILE A 90 7.01 -25.06 19.47
C ILE A 90 8.48 -25.28 19.14
N ALA A 91 9.13 -26.31 19.71
CA ALA A 91 10.53 -26.60 19.42
C ALA A 91 10.74 -27.00 17.95
N ALA A 92 9.82 -27.81 17.38
CA ALA A 92 9.84 -28.14 15.96
C ALA A 92 9.69 -26.88 15.08
N ALA A 93 8.79 -25.97 15.45
CA ALA A 93 8.58 -24.71 14.75
C ALA A 93 9.80 -23.79 14.76
N VAL A 94 10.42 -23.61 15.94
CA VAL A 94 11.63 -22.80 16.08
C VAL A 94 12.77 -23.40 15.27
N LEU A 95 12.96 -24.72 15.33
CA LEU A 95 14.01 -25.41 14.58
C LEU A 95 13.81 -25.28 13.07
N ALA A 96 12.59 -25.53 12.57
CA ALA A 96 12.28 -25.42 11.15
C ALA A 96 12.38 -23.98 10.66
N ALA A 97 11.89 -23.01 11.43
CA ALA A 97 11.99 -21.59 11.12
C ALA A 97 13.44 -21.14 11.05
N PHE A 98 14.28 -21.54 12.00
CA PHE A 98 15.69 -21.18 12.02
C PHE A 98 16.44 -21.75 10.81
N VAL A 99 16.37 -23.07 10.60
CA VAL A 99 17.10 -23.73 9.52
C VAL A 99 16.54 -23.32 8.15
N GLY A 100 15.22 -23.33 7.98
CA GLY A 100 14.56 -22.95 6.74
C GLY A 100 14.81 -21.49 6.38
N SER A 101 14.71 -20.57 7.32
CA SER A 101 15.00 -19.14 7.04
C SER A 101 16.46 -18.92 6.68
N ALA A 102 17.40 -19.60 7.34
CA ALA A 102 18.82 -19.52 6.98
C ALA A 102 19.05 -19.99 5.53
N ILE A 103 18.47 -21.13 5.14
CA ILE A 103 18.54 -21.64 3.77
C ILE A 103 17.91 -20.64 2.79
N GLY A 104 16.73 -20.09 3.11
CA GLY A 104 16.02 -19.15 2.26
C GLY A 104 16.76 -17.83 2.05
N VAL A 105 17.36 -17.28 3.11
CA VAL A 105 18.18 -16.06 3.05
C VAL A 105 19.42 -16.29 2.20
N VAL A 106 20.13 -17.41 2.39
CA VAL A 106 21.32 -17.74 1.60
C VAL A 106 20.96 -17.93 0.13
N ALA A 107 19.91 -18.71 -0.17
CA ALA A 107 19.46 -18.93 -1.55
C ALA A 107 19.06 -17.62 -2.24
N GLY A 108 18.25 -16.80 -1.56
CA GLY A 108 17.77 -15.53 -2.12
C GLY A 108 18.84 -14.45 -2.27
N PHE A 109 19.85 -14.41 -1.38
CA PHE A 109 20.90 -13.39 -1.43
C PHE A 109 21.95 -13.68 -2.52
N PHE A 110 22.40 -14.93 -2.63
CA PHE A 110 23.43 -15.30 -3.61
C PHE A 110 22.89 -15.49 -5.02
N GLY A 111 21.62 -15.90 -5.16
CA GLY A 111 20.97 -16.07 -6.46
C GLY A 111 21.64 -17.10 -7.37
N GLY A 112 21.28 -17.07 -8.65
CA GLY A 112 21.95 -17.81 -9.72
C GLY A 112 22.03 -19.33 -9.50
N ARG A 113 23.24 -19.88 -9.52
CA ARG A 113 23.47 -21.34 -9.37
C ARG A 113 23.18 -21.85 -7.97
N THR A 114 23.53 -21.08 -6.94
CA THR A 114 23.32 -21.45 -5.53
C THR A 114 21.84 -21.59 -5.23
N ASP A 115 21.06 -20.58 -5.64
CA ASP A 115 19.61 -20.58 -5.52
C ASP A 115 18.98 -21.77 -6.25
N ASN A 116 19.34 -22.00 -7.51
CA ASN A 116 18.83 -23.12 -8.29
C ASN A 116 19.15 -24.50 -7.67
N LEU A 117 20.35 -24.69 -7.13
CA LEU A 117 20.75 -25.96 -6.51
C LEU A 117 19.96 -26.22 -5.22
N ILE A 118 19.88 -25.21 -4.34
CA ILE A 118 19.15 -25.30 -3.07
C ILE A 118 17.66 -25.52 -3.32
N MET A 119 17.07 -24.71 -4.21
CA MET A 119 15.64 -24.78 -4.49
C MET A 119 15.24 -26.09 -5.17
N ARG A 120 16.08 -26.68 -6.02
CA ARG A 120 15.83 -28.03 -6.55
C ARG A 120 15.73 -29.09 -5.45
N GLY A 121 16.60 -29.03 -4.44
CA GLY A 121 16.53 -29.94 -3.29
C GLY A 121 15.24 -29.74 -2.47
N ILE A 122 14.87 -28.47 -2.23
CA ILE A 122 13.61 -28.11 -1.57
C ILE A 122 12.40 -28.59 -2.36
N ASP A 123 12.37 -28.36 -3.67
CA ASP A 123 11.27 -28.74 -4.55
C ASP A 123 11.13 -30.26 -4.63
N MET A 124 12.24 -31.00 -4.64
CA MET A 124 12.25 -32.45 -4.56
C MET A 124 11.64 -32.95 -3.24
N LEU A 125 11.99 -32.34 -2.10
CA LEU A 125 11.44 -32.73 -0.81
C LEU A 125 9.93 -32.44 -0.73
N MET A 126 9.50 -31.31 -1.29
CA MET A 126 8.09 -30.90 -1.32
C MET A 126 7.24 -31.63 -2.36
N ALA A 127 7.85 -32.41 -3.25
CA ALA A 127 7.11 -33.31 -4.14
C ALA A 127 6.47 -34.48 -3.38
N PHE A 128 6.98 -34.81 -2.19
CA PHE A 128 6.39 -35.83 -1.32
C PHE A 128 5.27 -35.22 -0.47
N PRO A 129 4.13 -35.93 -0.29
CA PRO A 129 3.14 -35.55 0.70
C PRO A 129 3.75 -35.47 2.10
N TYR A 130 3.59 -34.33 2.77
CA TYR A 130 4.29 -34.00 4.02
C TYR A 130 4.11 -35.05 5.14
N ILE A 131 2.89 -35.58 5.33
CA ILE A 131 2.63 -36.65 6.32
C ILE A 131 3.39 -37.93 5.97
N LEU A 132 3.40 -38.34 4.69
CA LEU A 132 4.10 -39.56 4.28
C LEU A 132 5.61 -39.43 4.48
N LEU A 133 6.16 -38.26 4.19
CA LEU A 133 7.56 -37.98 4.43
C LEU A 133 7.88 -37.99 5.93
N ALA A 134 7.03 -37.37 6.78
CA ALA A 134 7.19 -37.42 8.23
C ALA A 134 7.17 -38.86 8.76
N LEU A 135 6.22 -39.68 8.30
CA LEU A 135 6.11 -41.09 8.66
C LEU A 135 7.33 -41.89 8.23
N ALA A 136 7.84 -41.66 7.02
CA ALA A 136 9.05 -42.32 6.52
C ALA A 136 10.28 -41.95 7.37
N ILE A 137 10.43 -40.68 7.75
CA ILE A 137 11.52 -40.23 8.62
C ILE A 137 11.43 -40.90 9.99
N VAL A 138 10.25 -40.92 10.62
CA VAL A 138 10.08 -41.57 11.93
C VAL A 138 10.25 -43.09 11.83
N ALA A 139 9.81 -43.73 10.74
CA ALA A 139 10.03 -45.16 10.53
C ALA A 139 11.52 -45.52 10.48
N VAL A 140 12.36 -44.63 9.95
CA VAL A 140 13.83 -44.80 9.92
C VAL A 140 14.47 -44.47 11.27
N LEU A 141 14.07 -43.37 11.92
CA LEU A 141 14.64 -42.93 13.19
C LEU A 141 14.16 -43.78 14.39
N GLY A 142 13.06 -44.49 14.24
CA GLY A 142 12.35 -45.21 15.30
C GLY A 142 11.31 -44.33 16.01
N PRO A 143 10.29 -44.94 16.63
CA PRO A 143 9.25 -44.21 17.35
C PRO A 143 9.84 -43.49 18.55
N GLY A 144 9.36 -42.28 18.81
CA GLY A 144 9.82 -41.48 19.92
C GLY A 144 9.54 -39.99 19.73
N LEU A 145 9.44 -39.29 20.84
CA LEU A 145 9.05 -37.88 20.85
C LEU A 145 10.11 -36.97 20.20
N ILE A 146 11.39 -37.19 20.48
CA ILE A 146 12.49 -36.44 19.87
C ILE A 146 12.58 -36.72 18.37
N ASN A 147 12.37 -37.97 17.96
CA ASN A 147 12.40 -38.37 16.55
C ASN A 147 11.22 -37.79 15.78
N ALA A 148 10.03 -37.77 16.38
CA ALA A 148 8.85 -37.11 15.82
C ALA A 148 9.06 -35.59 15.67
N LEU A 149 9.71 -34.94 16.64
CA LEU A 149 10.12 -33.53 16.54
C LEU A 149 11.00 -33.30 15.31
N TYR A 150 12.07 -34.09 15.15
CA TYR A 150 12.98 -33.95 14.02
C TYR A 150 12.29 -34.21 12.68
N ALA A 151 11.40 -35.21 12.62
CA ALA A 151 10.62 -35.50 11.41
C ALA A 151 9.72 -34.32 11.02
N VAL A 152 8.95 -33.78 11.97
CA VAL A 152 8.06 -32.63 11.74
C VAL A 152 8.86 -31.39 11.35
N ALA A 153 9.98 -31.11 12.03
CA ALA A 153 10.83 -29.98 11.69
C ALA A 153 11.40 -30.12 10.27
N ALA A 154 11.96 -31.29 9.92
CA ALA A 154 12.56 -31.54 8.61
C ALA A 154 11.58 -31.36 7.45
N VAL A 155 10.35 -31.83 7.62
CA VAL A 155 9.28 -31.71 6.62
C VAL A 155 8.83 -30.26 6.40
N ASN A 156 8.96 -29.41 7.42
CA ASN A 156 8.53 -28.02 7.37
C ASN A 156 9.62 -27.01 6.97
N ILE A 157 10.91 -27.37 7.10
CA ILE A 157 12.05 -26.54 6.63
C ILE A 157 11.86 -26.00 5.21
N PRO A 158 11.40 -26.79 4.21
CA PRO A 158 11.17 -26.32 2.85
C PRO A 158 10.20 -25.15 2.71
N PHE A 159 9.13 -25.13 3.52
CA PHE A 159 8.12 -24.06 3.47
C PHE A 159 8.71 -22.73 3.94
N PHE A 160 9.47 -22.75 5.04
CA PHE A 160 10.22 -21.57 5.50
C PHE A 160 11.25 -21.14 4.48
N ALA A 161 12.06 -22.05 3.96
CA ALA A 161 13.09 -21.73 2.99
C ALA A 161 12.51 -21.07 1.72
N ARG A 162 11.41 -21.60 1.19
CA ARG A 162 10.75 -21.02 0.01
C ARG A 162 10.16 -19.64 0.27
N ASN A 163 9.42 -19.47 1.37
CA ASN A 163 8.79 -18.19 1.72
C ASN A 163 9.84 -17.09 1.96
N ILE A 164 10.89 -17.42 2.72
CA ILE A 164 11.95 -16.48 3.06
C ILE A 164 12.84 -16.15 1.87
N ARG A 165 13.11 -17.12 0.98
CA ARG A 165 13.80 -16.88 -0.29
C ARG A 165 13.06 -15.86 -1.15
N GLY A 166 11.75 -16.00 -1.31
CA GLY A 166 10.94 -15.06 -2.12
C GLY A 166 11.07 -13.61 -1.66
N VAL A 167 11.01 -13.37 -0.33
CA VAL A 167 11.19 -12.04 0.24
C VAL A 167 12.65 -11.57 0.12
N THR A 168 13.61 -12.45 0.39
CA THR A 168 15.03 -12.10 0.32
C THR A 168 15.42 -11.64 -1.09
N VAL A 169 14.95 -12.31 -2.15
CA VAL A 169 15.20 -11.90 -3.55
C VAL A 169 14.68 -10.48 -3.84
N SER A 170 13.53 -10.13 -3.27
CA SER A 170 12.92 -8.80 -3.44
C SER A 170 13.68 -7.67 -2.73
N ILE A 171 14.47 -8.01 -1.72
CA ILE A 171 15.26 -7.06 -0.93
C ILE A 171 16.70 -6.99 -1.45
N ALA A 172 17.27 -8.12 -1.87
CA ALA A 172 18.67 -8.22 -2.28
C ALA A 172 19.07 -7.31 -3.46
N HIS A 173 18.08 -6.82 -4.23
CA HIS A 173 18.26 -5.91 -5.38
C HIS A 173 17.78 -4.48 -5.10
N ARG A 174 17.68 -4.07 -3.82
CA ARG A 174 17.31 -2.70 -3.45
C ARG A 174 18.55 -1.81 -3.32
N GLU A 175 18.37 -0.53 -3.62
CA GLU A 175 19.43 0.48 -3.65
C GLU A 175 20.28 0.54 -2.38
N PHE A 176 19.69 0.32 -1.19
CA PHE A 176 20.45 0.31 0.06
C PHE A 176 21.38 -0.90 0.20
N VAL A 177 21.02 -2.05 -0.37
CA VAL A 177 21.87 -3.25 -0.42
C VAL A 177 23.01 -3.05 -1.42
N ASP A 178 22.74 -2.38 -2.54
CA ASP A 178 23.77 -2.02 -3.52
C ASP A 178 24.75 -0.99 -2.95
N ALA A 179 24.25 0.02 -2.22
CA ALA A 179 25.08 0.98 -1.50
C ALA A 179 26.00 0.29 -0.48
N ALA A 180 25.45 -0.68 0.26
CA ALA A 180 26.20 -1.52 1.20
C ALA A 180 27.32 -2.35 0.53
N ARG A 181 27.08 -2.87 -0.69
CA ARG A 181 28.10 -3.56 -1.48
C ARG A 181 29.19 -2.59 -1.95
N LEU A 182 28.79 -1.42 -2.45
CA LEU A 182 29.69 -0.37 -2.93
C LEU A 182 30.54 0.24 -1.81
N SER A 183 30.04 0.26 -0.57
CA SER A 183 30.79 0.69 0.61
C SER A 183 31.80 -0.36 1.11
N GLY A 184 31.97 -1.48 0.41
CA GLY A 184 32.95 -2.52 0.73
C GLY A 184 32.52 -3.48 1.85
N MET A 185 31.23 -3.56 2.21
CA MET A 185 30.78 -4.54 3.21
C MET A 185 30.84 -5.96 2.65
N GLY A 186 31.37 -6.89 3.45
CA GLY A 186 31.37 -8.32 3.11
C GLY A 186 29.97 -8.93 3.12
N ASN A 187 29.74 -9.95 2.29
CA ASN A 187 28.44 -10.63 2.11
C ASN A 187 27.78 -11.06 3.43
N ALA A 188 28.54 -11.63 4.37
CA ALA A 188 28.02 -12.06 5.67
C ALA A 188 27.52 -10.87 6.52
N ARG A 189 28.22 -9.73 6.45
CA ARG A 189 27.82 -8.51 7.16
C ARG A 189 26.54 -7.94 6.57
N ILE A 190 26.43 -7.89 5.25
CA ILE A 190 25.21 -7.44 4.55
C ILE A 190 24.02 -8.32 4.91
N ILE A 191 24.20 -9.64 4.94
CA ILE A 191 23.13 -10.56 5.32
C ILE A 191 22.63 -10.23 6.74
N TRP A 192 23.53 -10.07 7.71
CA TRP A 192 23.15 -9.85 9.11
C TRP A 192 22.67 -8.42 9.41
N SER A 193 23.19 -7.39 8.74
CA SER A 193 22.81 -6.00 8.99
C SER A 193 21.64 -5.53 8.13
N GLU A 194 21.58 -5.94 6.86
CA GLU A 194 20.62 -5.41 5.89
C GLU A 194 19.49 -6.41 5.59
N ILE A 195 19.80 -7.70 5.41
CA ILE A 195 18.79 -8.67 4.96
C ILE A 195 17.97 -9.21 6.12
N VAL A 196 18.62 -9.81 7.12
CA VAL A 196 17.95 -10.50 8.24
C VAL A 196 16.97 -9.58 8.98
N PRO A 197 17.31 -8.32 9.35
CA PRO A 197 16.37 -7.44 10.05
C PRO A 197 15.12 -7.11 9.22
N ASN A 198 15.25 -6.99 7.89
CA ASN A 198 14.13 -6.70 7.00
C ASN A 198 13.27 -7.94 6.70
N VAL A 199 13.81 -9.13 6.88
CA VAL A 199 13.11 -10.41 6.67
C VAL A 199 12.52 -10.97 7.98
N LEU A 200 13.06 -10.57 9.13
CA LEU A 200 12.64 -11.03 10.46
C LEU A 200 11.13 -10.92 10.72
N PRO A 201 10.41 -9.83 10.35
CA PRO A 201 8.97 -9.77 10.51
C PRO A 201 8.25 -10.92 9.79
N VAL A 202 8.69 -11.27 8.58
CA VAL A 202 8.12 -12.37 7.79
C VAL A 202 8.40 -13.72 8.45
N ILE A 203 9.59 -13.92 9.01
CA ILE A 203 9.94 -15.14 9.77
C ILE A 203 9.01 -15.30 10.96
N VAL A 204 8.80 -14.24 11.74
CA VAL A 204 7.93 -14.25 12.92
C VAL A 204 6.48 -14.53 12.53
N ILE A 205 5.99 -13.90 11.44
CA ILE A 205 4.64 -14.13 10.90
C ILE A 205 4.48 -15.60 10.49
N ALA A 206 5.38 -16.10 9.65
CA ALA A 206 5.35 -17.48 9.18
C ALA A 206 5.34 -18.46 10.37
N MET A 207 6.27 -18.29 11.31
CA MET A 207 6.37 -19.12 12.52
C MET A 207 5.07 -19.09 13.33
N SER A 208 4.49 -17.91 13.57
CA SER A 208 3.25 -17.78 14.35
C SER A 208 2.07 -18.52 13.72
N THR A 209 2.00 -18.55 12.39
CA THR A 209 0.93 -19.24 11.65
C THR A 209 1.16 -20.74 11.47
N THR A 210 2.41 -21.22 11.57
CA THR A 210 2.74 -22.64 11.38
C THR A 210 2.82 -23.44 12.67
N ILE A 211 3.03 -22.80 13.84
CA ILE A 211 3.08 -23.52 15.13
C ILE A 211 1.83 -24.37 15.35
N GLY A 212 0.64 -23.86 15.02
CA GLY A 212 -0.61 -24.62 15.14
C GLY A 212 -0.63 -25.89 14.28
N TRP A 213 -0.16 -25.80 13.03
CA TRP A 213 -0.02 -26.95 12.14
C TRP A 213 0.98 -27.98 12.69
N MET A 214 2.11 -27.53 13.21
CA MET A 214 3.15 -28.41 13.73
C MET A 214 2.72 -29.13 15.01
N ILE A 215 1.93 -28.49 15.87
CA ILE A 215 1.29 -29.15 17.02
C ILE A 215 0.31 -30.24 16.55
N LEU A 216 -0.47 -29.96 15.50
CA LEU A 216 -1.38 -30.94 14.93
C LEU A 216 -0.64 -32.13 14.31
N GLU A 217 0.48 -31.88 13.61
CA GLU A 217 1.33 -32.91 13.01
C GLU A 217 1.99 -33.81 14.06
N THR A 218 2.55 -33.24 15.13
CA THR A 218 3.16 -34.01 16.21
C THR A 218 2.12 -34.86 16.93
N ALA A 219 0.94 -34.30 17.21
CA ALA A 219 -0.19 -35.05 17.77
C ALA A 219 -0.66 -36.16 16.81
N GLY A 220 -0.65 -35.92 15.50
CA GLY A 220 -0.98 -36.90 14.47
C GLY A 220 0.00 -38.08 14.43
N LEU A 221 1.30 -37.82 14.53
CA LEU A 221 2.32 -38.88 14.60
C LEU A 221 2.21 -39.70 15.88
N SER A 222 1.98 -39.03 17.03
CA SER A 222 1.71 -39.71 18.30
C SER A 222 0.42 -40.56 18.25
N PHE A 223 -0.63 -40.06 17.61
CA PHE A 223 -1.89 -40.80 17.40
C PHE A 223 -1.69 -42.09 16.58
N LEU A 224 -0.74 -42.08 15.64
CA LEU A 224 -0.35 -43.25 14.86
C LEU A 224 0.63 -44.19 15.60
N GLY A 225 1.01 -43.87 16.84
CA GLY A 225 1.93 -44.67 17.66
C GLY A 225 3.41 -44.42 17.37
N LEU A 226 3.74 -43.39 16.60
CA LEU A 226 5.11 -43.07 16.18
C LEU A 226 5.76 -41.95 17.01
N GLY A 227 4.96 -41.27 17.84
CA GLY A 227 5.42 -40.23 18.76
C GLY A 227 5.73 -40.77 20.16
N SER A 228 5.15 -40.14 21.18
CA SER A 228 5.34 -40.54 22.59
C SER A 228 4.89 -41.99 22.84
N GLN A 229 5.66 -42.70 23.67
CA GLN A 229 5.40 -44.11 24.00
C GLN A 229 4.82 -44.24 25.41
N PRO A 230 3.88 -45.17 25.65
CA PRO A 230 3.35 -45.45 26.98
C PRO A 230 4.49 -45.75 27.98
N PRO A 231 4.40 -45.28 29.24
CA PRO A 231 3.20 -44.72 29.88
C PRO A 231 2.95 -43.22 29.63
N GLN A 232 3.92 -42.50 29.05
CA GLN A 232 3.94 -41.04 28.98
C GLN A 232 2.65 -40.44 28.39
N ALA A 233 2.13 -39.41 29.05
CA ALA A 233 1.00 -38.63 28.57
C ALA A 233 1.40 -37.67 27.44
N ASP A 234 0.74 -37.78 26.29
CA ASP A 234 0.81 -36.85 25.15
C ASP A 234 -0.60 -36.75 24.53
N LEU A 235 -1.01 -35.56 24.06
CA LEU A 235 -2.37 -35.36 23.56
C LEU A 235 -2.70 -36.29 22.38
N GLY A 236 -1.72 -36.54 21.49
CA GLY A 236 -1.90 -37.43 20.35
C GLY A 236 -2.00 -38.90 20.75
N SER A 237 -1.14 -39.37 21.66
CA SER A 237 -1.17 -40.75 22.15
C SER A 237 -2.46 -41.04 22.94
N MET A 238 -2.92 -40.10 23.76
CA MET A 238 -4.21 -40.17 24.47
C MET A 238 -5.38 -40.30 23.50
N LEU A 239 -5.41 -39.50 22.42
CA LEU A 239 -6.43 -39.59 21.39
C LEU A 239 -6.40 -40.94 20.66
N GLY A 240 -5.20 -41.47 20.40
CA GLY A 240 -4.98 -42.77 19.75
C GLY A 240 -5.44 -43.96 20.60
N GLU A 241 -5.17 -43.93 21.90
CA GLU A 241 -5.68 -44.88 22.89
C GLU A 241 -7.22 -44.83 22.98
N GLY A 242 -7.77 -43.61 23.11
CA GLY A 242 -9.21 -43.38 23.23
C GLY A 242 -10.01 -43.84 22.01
N ARG A 243 -9.42 -43.84 20.81
CA ARG A 243 -10.10 -44.23 19.56
C ARG A 243 -10.77 -45.60 19.66
N LYS A 244 -10.15 -46.55 20.36
CA LYS A 244 -10.70 -47.91 20.56
C LYS A 244 -11.94 -47.93 21.46
N LEU A 245 -12.15 -46.87 22.22
CA LEU A 245 -13.17 -46.72 23.25
C LEU A 245 -14.27 -45.73 22.86
N LEU A 246 -14.20 -45.15 21.66
CA LEU A 246 -15.08 -44.04 21.24
C LEU A 246 -16.58 -44.36 21.41
N ILE A 247 -16.98 -45.61 21.22
CA ILE A 247 -18.38 -46.05 21.37
C ILE A 247 -18.77 -46.21 22.85
N ASN A 248 -17.86 -46.73 23.68
CA ASN A 248 -18.17 -47.15 25.06
C ASN A 248 -17.83 -46.10 26.12
N ALA A 249 -16.84 -45.25 25.84
CA ALA A 249 -16.32 -44.22 26.73
C ALA A 249 -15.80 -43.04 25.88
N PRO A 250 -16.71 -42.27 25.24
CA PRO A 250 -16.34 -41.23 24.28
C PRO A 250 -15.49 -40.11 24.90
N HIS A 251 -15.63 -39.86 26.20
CA HIS A 251 -14.85 -38.83 26.92
C HIS A 251 -13.35 -39.08 26.83
N ALA A 252 -12.89 -40.33 26.78
CA ALA A 252 -11.47 -40.68 26.66
C ALA A 252 -10.84 -40.18 25.34
N SER A 253 -11.62 -39.99 24.27
CA SER A 253 -11.17 -39.38 23.01
C SER A 253 -11.54 -37.91 22.88
N ILE A 254 -12.75 -37.52 23.31
CA ILE A 254 -13.24 -36.15 23.12
C ILE A 254 -12.39 -35.15 23.91
N VAL A 255 -12.01 -35.48 25.15
CA VAL A 255 -11.24 -34.58 26.03
C VAL A 255 -9.89 -34.15 25.40
N PRO A 256 -8.97 -35.07 25.00
CA PRO A 256 -7.72 -34.67 24.34
C PRO A 256 -7.97 -34.00 22.98
N GLY A 257 -8.98 -34.42 22.22
CA GLY A 257 -9.31 -33.81 20.93
C GLY A 257 -9.77 -32.35 21.03
N VAL A 258 -10.62 -32.04 22.02
CA VAL A 258 -11.06 -30.66 22.30
C VAL A 258 -9.89 -29.79 22.74
N MET A 259 -8.96 -30.33 23.54
CA MET A 259 -7.77 -29.58 23.94
C MET A 259 -6.86 -29.25 22.75
N ILE A 260 -6.61 -30.21 21.85
CA ILE A 260 -5.86 -29.95 20.60
C ILE A 260 -6.56 -28.85 19.79
N PHE A 261 -7.89 -28.93 19.63
CA PHE A 261 -8.66 -27.91 18.92
C PHE A 261 -8.51 -26.52 19.55
N ILE A 262 -8.65 -26.41 20.87
CA ILE A 262 -8.50 -25.14 21.60
C ILE A 262 -7.10 -24.56 21.41
N ILE A 263 -6.05 -25.38 21.53
CA ILE A 263 -4.66 -24.96 21.36
C ILE A 263 -4.42 -24.44 19.95
N VAL A 264 -4.74 -25.24 18.93
CA VAL A 264 -4.48 -24.90 17.52
C VAL A 264 -5.26 -23.65 17.10
N MET A 265 -6.53 -23.55 17.49
CA MET A 265 -7.35 -22.36 17.21
C MET A 265 -6.77 -21.12 17.89
N SER A 266 -6.39 -21.22 19.16
CA SER A 266 -5.87 -20.09 19.93
C SER A 266 -4.52 -19.59 19.38
N VAL A 267 -3.63 -20.50 18.99
CA VAL A 267 -2.35 -20.18 18.36
C VAL A 267 -2.57 -19.50 17.00
N ASN A 268 -3.47 -20.03 16.16
CA ASN A 268 -3.74 -19.44 14.84
C ASN A 268 -4.34 -18.04 14.96
N LEU A 269 -5.33 -17.84 15.84
CA LEU A 269 -5.94 -16.53 16.10
C LEU A 269 -4.91 -15.51 16.62
N LEU A 270 -4.02 -15.94 17.52
CA LEU A 270 -2.92 -15.10 18.00
C LEU A 270 -1.94 -14.77 16.87
N GLY A 271 -1.61 -15.75 16.00
CA GLY A 271 -0.73 -15.58 14.85
C GLY A 271 -1.24 -14.54 13.86
N ASP A 272 -2.55 -14.53 13.58
CA ASP A 272 -3.17 -13.49 12.75
C ASP A 272 -3.01 -12.08 13.37
N GLY A 273 -3.15 -11.95 14.69
CA GLY A 273 -2.88 -10.68 15.38
C GLY A 273 -1.42 -10.24 15.33
N VAL A 274 -0.48 -11.18 15.45
CA VAL A 274 0.97 -10.91 15.30
C VAL A 274 1.27 -10.44 13.88
N ARG A 275 0.64 -11.05 12.87
CA ARG A 275 0.72 -10.61 11.47
C ARG A 275 0.24 -9.19 11.28
N ASP A 276 -0.93 -8.86 11.82
CA ASP A 276 -1.47 -7.50 11.72
C ASP A 276 -0.55 -6.48 12.43
N ALA A 277 0.02 -6.82 13.59
CA ALA A 277 0.86 -5.91 14.34
C ALA A 277 2.24 -5.66 13.71
N LEU A 278 2.74 -6.62 12.93
CA LEU A 278 4.01 -6.54 12.22
C LEU A 278 3.88 -5.99 10.79
N ASP A 279 2.66 -5.80 10.27
CA ASP A 279 2.46 -5.17 8.96
C ASP A 279 2.85 -3.67 9.01
N PRO A 280 3.89 -3.25 8.26
CA PRO A 280 4.34 -1.86 8.27
C PRO A 280 3.26 -0.87 7.81
N ARG A 281 2.32 -1.30 6.96
CA ARG A 281 1.21 -0.45 6.48
C ARG A 281 0.20 -0.13 7.59
N LEU A 282 0.09 -1.01 8.58
CA LEU A 282 -0.79 -0.82 9.74
C LEU A 282 -0.14 0.08 10.79
N ARG A 283 1.20 -0.01 10.93
CA ARG A 283 1.99 0.85 11.83
C ARG A 283 2.03 2.32 11.42
N SER A 284 1.99 2.63 10.12
CA SER A 284 2.03 4.02 9.62
C SER A 284 0.70 4.78 9.77
N GLY A 285 -0.31 4.20 10.42
CA GLY A 285 -1.63 4.83 10.57
C GLY A 285 -2.44 4.92 9.27
N ALA A 286 -1.98 4.29 8.19
CA ALA A 286 -2.54 4.39 6.84
C ALA A 286 -3.93 3.71 6.66
N LEU A 287 -4.56 3.25 7.75
CA LEU A 287 -5.92 2.71 7.75
C LEU A 287 -6.98 3.64 8.35
N SER A 288 -6.79 4.96 8.32
CA SER A 288 -7.97 5.81 8.14
C SER A 288 -8.51 5.49 6.74
N ARG A 289 -9.67 4.83 6.65
CA ARG A 289 -10.37 4.66 5.36
C ARG A 289 -10.39 6.03 4.68
N PRO A 290 -9.78 6.20 3.48
CA PRO A 290 -9.78 7.48 2.82
C PRO A 290 -11.22 7.97 2.69
N ALA A 291 -11.48 9.20 3.11
CA ALA A 291 -12.79 9.82 2.97
C ALA A 291 -13.13 9.96 1.47
N ALA A 292 -14.43 9.98 1.15
CA ALA A 292 -14.90 10.11 -0.24
C ALA A 292 -14.55 11.48 -0.89
N ALA A 293 -14.14 12.44 -0.06
CA ALA A 293 -13.63 13.74 -0.45
C ALA A 293 -12.53 14.16 0.53
N THR A 294 -11.64 15.04 0.09
CA THR A 294 -10.62 15.66 0.94
C THR A 294 -11.28 16.39 2.11
N LEU A 295 -10.72 16.25 3.31
CA LEU A 295 -11.13 17.03 4.47
C LEU A 295 -10.86 18.52 4.22
N VAL A 296 -11.82 19.38 4.54
CA VAL A 296 -11.72 20.83 4.41
C VAL A 296 -11.80 21.44 5.82
N GLU A 297 -10.72 22.06 6.27
CA GLU A 297 -10.60 22.75 7.56
C GLU A 297 -10.12 24.19 7.32
N ARG A 298 -11.01 25.01 6.76
CA ARG A 298 -10.74 26.43 6.53
C ARG A 298 -11.50 27.30 7.54
N THR A 299 -10.85 28.35 8.01
CA THR A 299 -11.46 29.33 8.93
C THR A 299 -12.33 30.34 8.20
N ASP A 300 -11.93 30.72 6.99
CA ASP A 300 -12.58 31.78 6.20
C ASP A 300 -12.76 31.34 4.74
N THR A 301 -13.81 31.87 4.10
CA THR A 301 -14.07 31.68 2.68
C THR A 301 -13.95 33.05 1.98
N PRO A 302 -13.04 33.19 0.98
CA PRO A 302 -12.98 34.41 0.19
C PRO A 302 -14.35 34.80 -0.39
N PRO A 303 -14.72 36.10 -0.39
CA PRO A 303 -16.01 36.53 -0.90
C PRO A 303 -16.15 36.19 -2.39
N PRO A 304 -17.34 35.81 -2.86
CA PRO A 304 -17.56 35.54 -4.28
C PRO A 304 -17.16 36.75 -5.13
N ARG A 305 -16.39 36.51 -6.20
CA ARG A 305 -16.16 37.51 -7.26
C ARG A 305 -17.07 37.21 -8.44
N GLU A 306 -17.63 38.26 -9.04
CA GLU A 306 -18.26 38.13 -10.37
C GLU A 306 -17.15 37.86 -11.38
N SER A 307 -17.10 36.62 -11.88
CA SER A 307 -16.12 36.17 -12.87
C SER A 307 -16.84 35.38 -13.95
N ALA A 308 -16.53 35.68 -15.21
CA ALA A 308 -17.00 34.91 -16.36
C ALA A 308 -16.18 33.62 -16.59
N ALA A 309 -15.26 33.30 -15.67
CA ALA A 309 -14.42 32.11 -15.75
C ALA A 309 -15.21 30.83 -15.42
N VAL A 310 -14.86 29.74 -16.11
CA VAL A 310 -15.38 28.39 -15.81
C VAL A 310 -14.82 27.89 -14.48
N LEU A 311 -13.56 28.22 -14.22
CA LEU A 311 -12.85 27.91 -12.98
C LEU A 311 -12.27 29.19 -12.38
N ASP A 312 -12.49 29.40 -11.08
CA ASP A 312 -11.89 30.48 -10.31
C ASP A 312 -11.34 29.92 -8.99
N VAL A 313 -10.03 30.06 -8.79
CA VAL A 313 -9.29 29.55 -7.64
C VAL A 313 -8.70 30.73 -6.90
N GLU A 314 -9.00 30.84 -5.61
CA GLU A 314 -8.55 31.95 -4.77
C GLU A 314 -7.90 31.43 -3.49
N ASP A 315 -6.64 31.83 -3.28
CA ASP A 315 -5.81 31.53 -2.10
C ASP A 315 -5.91 30.07 -1.63
N LEU A 316 -5.89 29.12 -2.59
CA LEU A 316 -6.00 27.70 -2.29
C LEU A 316 -4.80 27.25 -1.46
N ARG A 317 -5.09 26.60 -0.32
CA ARG A 317 -4.09 26.05 0.60
C ARG A 317 -4.40 24.59 0.89
N THR A 318 -3.39 23.74 0.76
CA THR A 318 -3.51 22.30 0.96
C THR A 318 -2.26 21.76 1.62
N GLU A 319 -2.48 21.03 2.71
CA GLU A 319 -1.44 20.55 3.61
C GLU A 319 -1.58 19.04 3.83
N PHE A 320 -0.48 18.34 4.09
CA PHE A 320 -0.51 16.96 4.56
C PHE A 320 -0.05 16.91 6.01
N GLN A 321 -0.89 16.40 6.89
CA GLN A 321 -0.62 16.26 8.32
C GLN A 321 -0.16 14.83 8.61
N VAL A 322 1.14 14.64 8.81
CA VAL A 322 1.75 13.31 9.03
C VAL A 322 2.47 13.32 10.39
N GLY A 323 1.87 12.68 11.38
CA GLY A 323 2.35 12.75 12.76
C GLY A 323 2.35 14.20 13.27
N ALA A 324 3.51 14.68 13.74
CA ALA A 324 3.70 16.07 14.16
C ALA A 324 4.12 17.03 13.03
N ARG A 325 4.33 16.54 11.81
CA ARG A 325 4.81 17.34 10.68
C ARG A 325 3.66 17.75 9.76
N THR A 326 3.73 18.99 9.28
CA THR A 326 2.77 19.54 8.33
C THR A 326 3.50 19.94 7.05
N TYR A 327 3.15 19.27 5.95
CA TYR A 327 3.74 19.52 4.63
C TYR A 327 2.83 20.46 3.84
N LYS A 328 3.28 21.71 3.61
CA LYS A 328 2.49 22.74 2.92
C LYS A 328 2.62 22.61 1.40
N ALA A 329 1.93 21.62 0.83
CA ALA A 329 2.05 21.27 -0.58
C ALA A 329 1.50 22.36 -1.53
N VAL A 330 0.45 23.07 -1.12
CA VAL A 330 -0.12 24.22 -1.85
C VAL A 330 -0.27 25.37 -0.86
N GLY A 331 0.33 26.52 -1.16
CA GLY A 331 0.56 27.60 -0.21
C GLY A 331 0.06 28.96 -0.70
N GLY A 332 -1.22 29.03 -1.09
CA GLY A 332 -1.88 30.26 -1.54
C GLY A 332 -1.83 30.45 -3.05
N VAL A 333 -2.40 29.48 -3.77
CA VAL A 333 -2.48 29.49 -5.23
C VAL A 333 -3.78 30.15 -5.68
N SER A 334 -3.67 31.10 -6.62
CA SER A 334 -4.83 31.79 -7.21
C SER A 334 -4.69 31.87 -8.72
N PHE A 335 -5.73 31.47 -9.45
CA PHE A 335 -5.84 31.59 -10.91
C PHE A 335 -7.29 31.39 -11.34
N ALA A 336 -7.65 31.91 -12.51
CA ALA A 336 -8.94 31.65 -13.15
C ALA A 336 -8.73 31.07 -14.55
N VAL A 337 -9.71 30.36 -15.11
CA VAL A 337 -9.67 29.82 -16.49
C VAL A 337 -10.98 30.14 -17.19
N SER A 338 -10.86 30.84 -18.32
CA SER A 338 -11.99 31.28 -19.14
C SER A 338 -12.51 30.13 -20.02
N PRO A 339 -13.77 30.20 -20.52
CA PRO A 339 -14.26 29.25 -21.51
C PRO A 339 -13.32 29.20 -22.74
N GLY A 340 -12.98 27.99 -23.20
CA GLY A 340 -12.08 27.76 -24.34
C GLY A 340 -10.58 28.03 -24.08
N GLU A 341 -10.20 28.58 -22.92
CA GLU A 341 -8.81 28.85 -22.54
C GLU A 341 -8.10 27.56 -22.10
N CYS A 342 -6.86 27.38 -22.54
CA CYS A 342 -5.94 26.38 -22.01
C CYS A 342 -4.88 27.04 -21.11
N LEU A 343 -4.98 26.78 -19.80
CA LEU A 343 -3.99 27.17 -18.80
C LEU A 343 -3.01 26.02 -18.53
N GLY A 344 -1.74 26.24 -18.86
CA GLY A 344 -0.64 25.35 -18.50
C GLY A 344 -0.17 25.58 -17.06
N ILE A 345 -0.01 24.53 -16.27
CA ILE A 345 0.65 24.59 -14.96
C ILE A 345 1.96 23.81 -15.03
N ILE A 346 3.09 24.52 -14.86
CA ILE A 346 4.43 23.95 -15.03
C ILE A 346 5.32 24.16 -13.81
N GLY A 347 6.31 23.30 -13.61
CA GLY A 347 7.28 23.39 -12.53
C GLY A 347 8.00 22.07 -12.28
N GLU A 348 9.04 22.11 -11.44
CA GLU A 348 9.80 20.92 -11.04
C GLU A 348 8.91 19.86 -10.36
N SER A 349 9.37 18.61 -10.31
CA SER A 349 8.68 17.57 -9.54
C SER A 349 8.57 17.99 -8.07
N GLY A 350 7.41 17.74 -7.45
CA GLY A 350 7.15 18.16 -6.07
C GLY A 350 6.80 19.64 -5.87
N SER A 351 6.63 20.44 -6.94
CA SER A 351 6.26 21.87 -6.80
C SER A 351 4.79 22.13 -6.39
N GLY A 352 3.95 21.09 -6.28
CA GLY A 352 2.55 21.20 -5.85
C GLY A 352 1.51 21.16 -6.98
N LYS A 353 1.90 20.91 -8.24
CA LYS A 353 1.00 20.90 -9.42
C LYS A 353 -0.17 19.92 -9.28
N SER A 354 0.12 18.62 -9.14
CA SER A 354 -0.90 17.58 -9.03
C SER A 354 -1.74 17.74 -7.76
N VAL A 355 -1.15 18.19 -6.65
CA VAL A 355 -1.90 18.48 -5.42
C VAL A 355 -2.88 19.64 -5.63
N THR A 356 -2.46 20.69 -6.33
CA THR A 356 -3.35 21.80 -6.71
C THR A 356 -4.53 21.27 -7.53
N ALA A 357 -4.24 20.47 -8.56
CA ALA A 357 -5.23 19.87 -9.45
C ALA A 357 -6.26 19.00 -8.72
N LEU A 358 -5.78 18.07 -7.89
CA LEU A 358 -6.63 17.19 -7.09
C LEU A 358 -7.46 17.97 -6.08
N SER A 359 -6.92 19.05 -5.52
CA SER A 359 -7.62 19.89 -4.54
C SER A 359 -8.82 20.62 -5.15
N LEU A 360 -8.78 20.97 -6.45
CA LEU A 360 -9.89 21.64 -7.14
C LEU A 360 -11.22 20.87 -7.03
N LEU A 361 -11.11 19.54 -7.02
CA LEU A 361 -12.26 18.64 -6.93
C LEU A 361 -12.33 17.91 -5.60
N GLY A 362 -11.49 18.22 -4.60
CA GLY A 362 -11.43 17.51 -3.32
C GLY A 362 -11.04 16.02 -3.46
N LEU A 363 -10.11 15.71 -4.36
CA LEU A 363 -9.61 14.36 -4.66
C LEU A 363 -8.30 14.00 -3.95
N VAL A 364 -7.71 14.93 -3.18
CA VAL A 364 -6.53 14.63 -2.36
C VAL A 364 -6.92 13.62 -1.28
N ALA A 365 -6.15 12.52 -1.18
CA ALA A 365 -6.38 11.47 -0.20
C ALA A 365 -6.35 12.03 1.23
N SER A 366 -7.41 11.77 1.98
CA SER A 366 -7.61 12.35 3.31
C SER A 366 -8.17 11.31 4.29
N PRO A 367 -7.52 11.12 5.46
CA PRO A 367 -6.18 11.60 5.84
C PRO A 367 -5.05 11.07 4.93
N PRO A 368 -3.86 11.72 4.87
CA PRO A 368 -3.42 12.87 5.66
C PRO A 368 -3.65 14.25 5.02
N GLY A 369 -4.18 14.34 3.80
CA GLY A 369 -4.39 15.61 3.11
C GLY A 369 -5.57 16.42 3.68
N VAL A 370 -5.37 17.72 3.86
CA VAL A 370 -6.39 18.67 4.35
C VAL A 370 -6.31 19.96 3.55
N ILE A 371 -7.45 20.47 3.09
CA ILE A 371 -7.56 21.79 2.48
C ILE A 371 -7.80 22.80 3.60
N THR A 372 -6.85 23.70 3.83
CA THR A 372 -6.83 24.60 5.00
C THR A 372 -7.28 26.03 4.68
N GLY A 373 -7.49 26.37 3.40
CA GLY A 373 -7.87 27.72 3.02
C GLY A 373 -8.21 27.86 1.55
N GLY A 374 -8.82 29.01 1.23
CA GLY A 374 -9.19 29.40 -0.12
C GLY A 374 -10.59 28.98 -0.55
N ALA A 375 -10.92 29.29 -1.80
CA ALA A 375 -12.14 28.89 -2.48
C ALA A 375 -11.82 28.36 -3.88
N VAL A 376 -12.60 27.38 -4.32
CA VAL A 376 -12.54 26.84 -5.69
C VAL A 376 -13.93 26.90 -6.28
N ARG A 377 -14.17 27.81 -7.23
CA ARG A 377 -15.49 28.02 -7.82
C ARG A 377 -15.53 27.46 -9.24
N VAL A 378 -16.51 26.61 -9.49
CA VAL A 378 -16.86 26.12 -10.83
C VAL A 378 -18.22 26.68 -11.20
N ASP A 379 -18.29 27.46 -12.27
CA ASP A 379 -19.46 28.27 -12.64
C ASP A 379 -20.01 29.09 -11.46
N GLY A 380 -19.10 29.75 -10.73
CA GLY A 380 -19.43 30.58 -9.56
C GLY A 380 -19.81 29.81 -8.29
N ARG A 381 -19.86 28.47 -8.30
CA ARG A 381 -20.19 27.66 -7.11
C ARG A 381 -18.95 27.06 -6.47
N ASP A 382 -18.76 27.34 -5.18
CA ASP A 382 -17.61 26.85 -4.42
C ASP A 382 -17.68 25.34 -4.14
N THR A 383 -16.79 24.56 -4.77
CA THR A 383 -16.71 23.10 -4.68
C THR A 383 -16.28 22.62 -3.30
N LEU A 384 -15.52 23.43 -2.56
CA LEU A 384 -15.03 23.10 -1.21
C LEU A 384 -16.15 23.15 -0.15
N SER A 385 -17.24 23.89 -0.43
CA SER A 385 -18.44 23.95 0.41
C SER A 385 -19.48 22.87 0.08
N MET A 386 -19.30 22.13 -1.02
CA MET A 386 -20.31 21.21 -1.51
C MET A 386 -20.38 19.94 -0.66
N ASN A 387 -21.60 19.46 -0.42
CA ASN A 387 -21.77 18.10 0.09
C ASN A 387 -21.34 17.05 -0.96
N ALA A 388 -21.13 15.81 -0.51
CA ALA A 388 -20.64 14.74 -1.36
C ALA A 388 -21.51 14.47 -2.59
N GLU A 389 -22.83 14.65 -2.49
CA GLU A 389 -23.74 14.43 -3.63
C GLU A 389 -23.59 15.52 -4.70
N SER A 390 -23.54 16.78 -4.29
CA SER A 390 -23.37 17.91 -5.21
C SER A 390 -22.01 17.84 -5.89
N LEU A 391 -20.96 17.50 -5.12
CA LEU A 391 -19.61 17.31 -5.65
C LEU A 391 -19.54 16.14 -6.63
N ARG A 392 -20.27 15.05 -6.38
CA ARG A 392 -20.42 13.95 -7.35
C ARG A 392 -21.06 14.39 -8.65
N ARG A 393 -22.01 15.34 -8.65
CA ARG A 393 -22.62 15.85 -9.90
C ARG A 393 -21.65 16.72 -10.70
N VAL A 394 -20.77 17.46 -10.02
CA VAL A 394 -19.73 18.27 -10.65
C VAL A 394 -18.64 17.38 -11.25
N ARG A 395 -18.12 16.42 -10.48
CA ARG A 395 -17.09 15.46 -10.91
C ARG A 395 -17.62 14.54 -12.01
N GLY A 396 -16.96 14.48 -13.16
CA GLY A 396 -17.36 13.63 -14.29
C GLY A 396 -18.59 14.12 -15.07
N GLY A 397 -19.25 15.19 -14.60
CA GLY A 397 -20.32 15.89 -15.30
C GLY A 397 -19.84 17.21 -15.87
N LYS A 398 -19.62 18.21 -15.01
CA LYS A 398 -19.13 19.55 -15.41
C LYS A 398 -17.62 19.64 -15.48
N VAL A 399 -16.92 18.92 -14.60
CA VAL A 399 -15.46 18.90 -14.55
C VAL A 399 -14.97 17.47 -14.61
N SER A 400 -14.09 17.19 -15.56
CA SER A 400 -13.46 15.88 -15.69
C SER A 400 -11.96 15.94 -15.44
N TYR A 401 -11.40 14.80 -15.00
CA TYR A 401 -9.99 14.67 -14.67
C TYR A 401 -9.37 13.57 -15.53
N ILE A 402 -8.26 13.88 -16.20
CA ILE A 402 -7.41 12.90 -16.89
C ILE A 402 -6.20 12.66 -15.98
N PHE A 403 -6.13 11.48 -15.38
CA PHE A 403 -5.04 11.10 -14.48
C PHE A 403 -3.76 10.74 -15.24
N GLN A 404 -2.63 10.84 -14.53
CA GLN A 404 -1.28 10.56 -15.04
C GLN A 404 -1.09 9.13 -15.57
N ASP A 405 -1.75 8.13 -14.95
CA ASP A 405 -1.69 6.72 -15.38
C ASP A 405 -3.08 6.17 -15.78
N PRO A 406 -3.28 5.84 -17.08
CA PRO A 406 -4.50 5.19 -17.55
C PRO A 406 -4.80 3.84 -16.89
N LEU A 407 -3.78 3.07 -16.50
CA LEU A 407 -3.98 1.77 -15.85
C LEU A 407 -4.51 1.91 -14.43
N ALA A 408 -4.19 3.01 -13.76
CA ALA A 408 -4.79 3.35 -12.48
C ALA A 408 -6.26 3.81 -12.63
N THR A 409 -6.63 4.30 -13.81
CA THR A 409 -7.99 4.81 -14.10
C THR A 409 -8.94 3.70 -14.59
N LEU A 410 -8.46 2.80 -15.44
CA LEU A 410 -9.27 1.75 -16.06
C LEU A 410 -9.26 0.47 -15.23
N HIS A 411 -10.44 -0.03 -14.88
CA HIS A 411 -10.56 -1.26 -14.11
C HIS A 411 -10.22 -2.49 -14.98
N PRO A 412 -9.21 -3.31 -14.63
CA PRO A 412 -8.68 -4.35 -15.51
C PRO A 412 -9.63 -5.53 -15.77
N LEU A 413 -10.64 -5.70 -14.90
CA LEU A 413 -11.63 -6.79 -14.98
C LEU A 413 -12.92 -6.41 -15.72
N TYR A 414 -13.06 -5.16 -16.19
CA TYR A 414 -14.23 -4.72 -16.96
C TYR A 414 -13.83 -4.31 -18.38
N ARG A 415 -14.75 -4.47 -19.33
CA ARG A 415 -14.52 -4.06 -20.72
C ARG A 415 -14.56 -2.54 -20.83
N ILE A 416 -13.88 -1.99 -21.83
CA ILE A 416 -13.82 -0.54 -22.04
C ILE A 416 -15.21 0.07 -22.23
N GLY A 417 -16.03 -0.51 -23.12
CA GLY A 417 -17.36 -0.01 -23.41
C GLY A 417 -18.29 -0.05 -22.19
N ASP A 418 -18.18 -1.09 -21.34
CA ASP A 418 -18.98 -1.19 -20.11
C ASP A 418 -18.64 -0.07 -19.12
N GLN A 419 -17.35 0.23 -18.94
CA GLN A 419 -16.87 1.32 -18.07
C GLN A 419 -17.33 2.69 -18.58
N MET A 420 -17.29 2.92 -19.90
CA MET A 420 -17.79 4.17 -20.50
C MET A 420 -19.31 4.31 -20.35
N VAL A 421 -20.07 3.22 -20.55
CA VAL A 421 -21.53 3.21 -20.35
C VAL A 421 -21.89 3.51 -18.90
N GLU A 422 -21.15 2.98 -17.93
CA GLU A 422 -21.32 3.32 -16.52
C GLU A 422 -21.12 4.81 -16.27
N ALA A 423 -20.02 5.38 -16.76
CA ALA A 423 -19.72 6.81 -16.61
C ALA A 423 -20.78 7.72 -17.26
N ILE A 424 -21.32 7.35 -18.42
CA ILE A 424 -22.43 8.07 -19.06
C ILE A 424 -23.67 8.04 -18.17
N ARG A 425 -24.07 6.83 -17.76
CA ARG A 425 -25.33 6.62 -17.04
C ARG A 425 -25.30 7.11 -15.60
N ALA A 426 -24.11 7.36 -15.06
CA ALA A 426 -23.93 8.02 -13.77
C ALA A 426 -24.40 9.49 -13.78
N HIS A 427 -24.34 10.17 -14.94
CA HIS A 427 -24.68 11.59 -15.08
C HIS A 427 -25.87 11.87 -16.00
N ARG A 428 -26.18 10.95 -16.91
CA ARG A 428 -27.25 11.11 -17.92
C ARG A 428 -28.26 9.98 -17.80
N HIS A 429 -29.55 10.32 -17.87
CA HIS A 429 -30.62 9.34 -17.98
C HIS A 429 -30.71 8.81 -19.41
N MET A 430 -29.85 7.83 -19.73
CA MET A 430 -29.74 7.25 -21.07
C MET A 430 -29.94 5.72 -21.03
N PRO A 431 -30.74 5.15 -21.96
CA PRO A 431 -30.82 3.70 -22.14
C PRO A 431 -29.46 3.09 -22.41
N LYS A 432 -29.24 1.84 -21.97
CA LYS A 432 -27.93 1.17 -22.08
C LYS A 432 -27.43 1.12 -23.53
N GLN A 433 -28.32 0.88 -24.49
CA GLN A 433 -27.95 0.77 -25.91
C GLN A 433 -27.49 2.10 -26.49
N ASP A 434 -28.18 3.19 -26.16
CA ASP A 434 -27.81 4.54 -26.62
C ASP A 434 -26.48 4.98 -25.99
N ALA A 435 -26.28 4.68 -24.70
CA ALA A 435 -25.02 4.92 -24.01
C ALA A 435 -23.86 4.13 -24.64
N TRP A 436 -24.12 2.88 -25.08
CA TRP A 436 -23.11 2.09 -25.78
C TRP A 436 -22.75 2.70 -27.13
N ASN A 437 -23.75 3.14 -27.91
CA ASN A 437 -23.53 3.79 -29.20
C ASN A 437 -22.75 5.10 -29.03
N HIS A 438 -23.07 5.91 -28.00
CA HIS A 438 -22.33 7.12 -27.65
C HIS A 438 -20.88 6.81 -27.25
N ALA A 439 -20.66 5.79 -26.43
CA ALA A 439 -19.32 5.35 -26.06
C ALA A 439 -18.48 4.93 -27.28
N VAL A 440 -19.06 4.17 -28.22
CA VAL A 440 -18.39 3.77 -29.46
C VAL A 440 -18.07 4.98 -30.34
N SER A 441 -19.02 5.91 -30.51
CA SER A 441 -18.79 7.14 -31.29
C SER A 441 -17.66 7.98 -30.70
N LEU A 442 -17.57 8.06 -29.37
CA LEU A 442 -16.49 8.79 -28.71
C LEU A 442 -15.13 8.10 -28.86
N LEU A 443 -15.10 6.76 -28.82
CA LEU A 443 -13.89 6.00 -29.15
C LEU A 443 -13.42 6.25 -30.59
N GLU A 444 -14.34 6.45 -31.54
CA GLU A 444 -14.03 6.85 -32.92
C GLU A 444 -13.45 8.26 -32.99
N GLN A 445 -14.05 9.22 -32.26
CA GLN A 445 -13.56 10.61 -32.18
C GLN A 445 -12.13 10.69 -31.65
N VAL A 446 -11.80 9.89 -30.62
CA VAL A 446 -10.41 9.82 -30.10
C VAL A 446 -9.49 8.93 -30.96
N ARG A 447 -9.94 8.54 -32.15
CA ARG A 447 -9.21 7.77 -33.17
C ARG A 447 -8.78 6.37 -32.72
N ILE A 448 -9.62 5.66 -31.98
CA ILE A 448 -9.41 4.23 -31.69
C ILE A 448 -9.76 3.40 -32.93
N PRO A 449 -8.81 2.61 -33.48
CA PRO A 449 -9.08 1.78 -34.64
C PRO A 449 -10.08 0.67 -34.29
N ASN A 450 -11.07 0.45 -35.16
CA ASN A 450 -12.13 -0.53 -34.95
C ASN A 450 -12.84 -0.36 -33.59
N ALA A 451 -13.22 0.87 -33.25
CA ALA A 451 -13.81 1.27 -31.97
C ALA A 451 -14.90 0.31 -31.46
N ALA A 452 -15.86 -0.10 -32.30
CA ALA A 452 -16.92 -1.02 -31.91
C ALA A 452 -16.42 -2.40 -31.43
N ALA A 453 -15.33 -2.90 -32.01
CA ALA A 453 -14.67 -4.13 -31.55
C ALA A 453 -13.84 -3.85 -30.29
N ARG A 454 -13.09 -2.74 -30.25
CA ARG A 454 -12.23 -2.36 -29.12
C ARG A 454 -13.01 -2.01 -27.86
N ALA A 455 -14.24 -1.54 -27.97
CA ALA A 455 -15.15 -1.35 -26.84
C ALA A 455 -15.40 -2.67 -26.08
N LYS A 456 -15.27 -3.83 -26.73
CA LYS A 456 -15.45 -5.14 -26.10
C LYS A 456 -14.17 -5.71 -25.48
N ASN A 457 -13.02 -5.05 -25.70
CA ASN A 457 -11.75 -5.45 -25.11
C ASN A 457 -11.64 -5.00 -23.65
N PHE A 458 -10.77 -5.69 -22.91
CA PHE A 458 -10.31 -5.29 -21.59
C PHE A 458 -9.09 -4.35 -21.70
N PRO A 459 -8.79 -3.53 -20.68
CA PRO A 459 -7.68 -2.59 -20.72
C PRO A 459 -6.34 -3.23 -21.08
N HIS A 460 -6.04 -4.42 -20.53
CA HIS A 460 -4.80 -5.14 -20.75
C HIS A 460 -4.61 -5.62 -22.21
N GLU A 461 -5.66 -5.63 -23.02
CA GLU A 461 -5.64 -6.01 -24.43
C GLU A 461 -5.38 -4.81 -25.38
N LEU A 462 -5.28 -3.59 -24.83
CA LEU A 462 -4.97 -2.36 -25.57
C LEU A 462 -3.50 -1.94 -25.39
N SER A 463 -2.95 -1.20 -26.35
CA SER A 463 -1.64 -0.55 -26.25
C SER A 463 -1.69 0.64 -25.29
N GLY A 464 -0.53 1.10 -24.79
CA GLY A 464 -0.46 2.28 -23.90
C GLY A 464 -1.15 3.52 -24.49
N GLY A 465 -0.85 3.85 -25.75
CA GLY A 465 -1.50 4.97 -26.46
C GLY A 465 -3.03 4.78 -26.65
N MET A 466 -3.49 3.55 -26.90
CA MET A 466 -4.93 3.27 -26.95
C MET A 466 -5.59 3.45 -25.57
N ARG A 467 -4.94 3.01 -24.49
CA ARG A 467 -5.44 3.21 -23.12
C ARG A 467 -5.52 4.69 -22.76
N GLN A 468 -4.53 5.50 -23.16
CA GLN A 468 -4.57 6.95 -22.96
C GLN A 468 -5.75 7.60 -23.68
N ARG A 469 -5.94 7.27 -24.97
CA ARG A 469 -7.08 7.76 -25.77
C ARG A 469 -8.42 7.35 -25.17
N VAL A 470 -8.52 6.13 -24.66
CA VAL A 470 -9.70 5.67 -23.91
C VAL A 470 -9.89 6.49 -22.62
N GLY A 471 -8.84 6.78 -21.87
CA GLY A 471 -8.92 7.65 -20.69
C GLY A 471 -9.42 9.06 -21.01
N ILE A 472 -8.96 9.63 -22.14
CA ILE A 472 -9.45 10.91 -22.66
C ILE A 472 -10.93 10.82 -23.05
N ALA A 473 -11.33 9.77 -23.77
CA ALA A 473 -12.72 9.54 -24.10
C ALA A 473 -13.59 9.42 -22.84
N LEU A 474 -13.13 8.68 -21.83
CA LEU A 474 -13.86 8.53 -20.57
C LEU A 474 -14.05 9.88 -19.87
N ALA A 475 -13.03 10.75 -19.87
CA ALA A 475 -13.13 12.10 -19.30
C ALA A 475 -14.11 12.99 -20.07
N LEU A 476 -14.21 12.84 -21.40
CA LEU A 476 -15.06 13.67 -22.26
C LEU A 476 -16.48 13.14 -22.43
N VAL A 477 -16.79 11.97 -21.87
CA VAL A 477 -18.01 11.21 -22.19
C VAL A 477 -19.30 11.95 -21.85
N ASN A 478 -19.24 12.85 -20.88
CA ASN A 478 -20.37 13.67 -20.42
C ASN A 478 -20.28 15.14 -20.85
N ASP A 479 -19.45 15.48 -21.84
CA ASP A 479 -19.29 16.83 -22.38
C ASP A 479 -19.01 17.88 -21.28
N PRO A 480 -17.87 17.77 -20.55
CA PRO A 480 -17.56 18.66 -19.45
C PRO A 480 -17.24 20.09 -19.92
N ASP A 481 -17.51 21.06 -19.05
CA ASP A 481 -17.16 22.47 -19.25
C ASP A 481 -15.65 22.73 -19.01
N LEU A 482 -15.03 21.90 -18.14
CA LEU A 482 -13.62 21.96 -17.77
C LEU A 482 -12.99 20.56 -17.75
N VAL A 483 -11.80 20.45 -18.33
CA VAL A 483 -10.93 19.27 -18.17
C VAL A 483 -9.65 19.66 -17.45
N ILE A 484 -9.30 18.88 -16.44
CA ILE A 484 -8.00 18.94 -15.76
C ILE A 484 -7.19 17.74 -16.25
N ALA A 485 -6.05 17.98 -16.90
CA ALA A 485 -5.19 16.93 -17.43
C ALA A 485 -3.84 16.95 -16.71
N ASP A 486 -3.56 15.91 -15.93
CA ASP A 486 -2.36 15.81 -15.10
C ASP A 486 -1.34 14.88 -15.74
N GLU A 487 -0.34 15.47 -16.40
CA GLU A 487 0.70 14.74 -17.13
C GLU A 487 0.16 13.66 -18.09
N PRO A 488 -0.82 13.98 -18.96
CA PRO A 488 -1.55 12.98 -19.75
C PRO A 488 -0.72 12.33 -20.87
N THR A 489 0.56 12.68 -21.02
CA THR A 489 1.42 12.17 -22.10
C THR A 489 2.74 11.58 -21.64
N THR A 490 3.05 11.56 -20.33
CA THR A 490 4.37 11.15 -19.81
C THR A 490 4.77 9.72 -20.17
N ALA A 491 3.80 8.81 -20.36
CA ALA A 491 4.06 7.40 -20.69
C ALA A 491 3.97 7.07 -22.19
N LEU A 492 3.90 8.07 -23.07
CA LEU A 492 3.71 7.90 -24.52
C LEU A 492 4.99 8.19 -25.30
N ASP A 493 5.16 7.53 -26.44
CA ASP A 493 6.19 7.92 -27.40
C ASP A 493 5.87 9.29 -28.01
N VAL A 494 6.90 10.00 -28.48
CA VAL A 494 6.81 11.38 -28.98
C VAL A 494 5.78 11.53 -30.11
N THR A 495 5.60 10.50 -30.96
CA THR A 495 4.65 10.55 -32.07
C THR A 495 3.22 10.44 -31.56
N VAL A 496 2.95 9.47 -30.66
CA VAL A 496 1.63 9.31 -30.05
C VAL A 496 1.28 10.50 -29.15
N GLN A 497 2.25 11.05 -28.41
CA GLN A 497 2.08 12.27 -27.63
C GLN A 497 1.58 13.42 -28.50
N ALA A 498 2.25 13.73 -29.61
CA ALA A 498 1.84 14.81 -30.51
C ALA A 498 0.42 14.62 -31.05
N GLN A 499 0.04 13.38 -31.38
CA GLN A 499 -1.31 13.05 -31.83
C GLN A 499 -2.37 13.23 -30.73
N VAL A 500 -2.03 12.89 -29.48
CA VAL A 500 -2.92 13.06 -28.32
C VAL A 500 -3.10 14.53 -27.98
N LEU A 501 -2.03 15.33 -28.02
CA LEU A 501 -2.09 16.78 -27.78
C LEU A 501 -2.94 17.48 -28.84
N SER A 502 -2.75 17.16 -30.13
CA SER A 502 -3.58 17.68 -31.22
C SER A 502 -5.05 17.30 -31.03
N LEU A 503 -5.34 16.06 -30.66
CA LEU A 503 -6.70 15.61 -30.39
C LEU A 503 -7.36 16.40 -29.24
N LEU A 504 -6.62 16.63 -28.15
CA LEU A 504 -7.14 17.42 -27.02
C LEU A 504 -7.39 18.87 -27.41
N ASP A 505 -6.51 19.47 -28.23
CA ASP A 505 -6.70 20.85 -28.71
C ASP A 505 -7.90 20.97 -29.64
N ASP A 506 -8.06 20.03 -30.58
CA ASP A 506 -9.21 19.97 -31.48
C ASP A 506 -10.53 19.90 -30.67
N LEU A 507 -10.59 18.98 -29.70
CA LEU A 507 -11.76 18.79 -28.84
C LEU A 507 -12.03 20.00 -27.93
N ARG A 508 -10.98 20.66 -27.42
CA ARG A 508 -11.10 21.91 -26.65
C ARG A 508 -11.79 22.99 -27.47
N ARG A 509 -11.34 23.21 -28.70
CA ARG A 509 -11.85 24.24 -29.62
C ARG A 509 -13.25 23.93 -30.10
N GLU A 510 -13.52 22.69 -30.52
CA GLU A 510 -14.84 22.27 -31.01
C GLU A 510 -15.93 22.42 -29.95
N ARG A 511 -15.59 22.19 -28.67
CA ARG A 511 -16.56 22.17 -27.56
C ARG A 511 -16.55 23.44 -26.71
N ASN A 512 -15.69 24.42 -27.05
CA ASN A 512 -15.44 25.62 -26.23
C ASN A 512 -15.14 25.30 -24.75
N MET A 513 -14.43 24.19 -24.52
CA MET A 513 -14.14 23.63 -23.20
C MET A 513 -12.89 24.29 -22.60
N ALA A 514 -12.91 24.59 -21.31
CA ALA A 514 -11.71 25.06 -20.60
C ALA A 514 -10.76 23.89 -20.32
N LEU A 515 -9.45 24.14 -20.36
CA LEU A 515 -8.43 23.13 -20.11
C LEU A 515 -7.38 23.61 -19.10
N VAL A 516 -7.21 22.87 -18.01
CA VAL A 516 -6.04 23.00 -17.12
C VAL A 516 -5.09 21.88 -17.46
N PHE A 517 -3.94 22.21 -18.03
CA PHE A 517 -2.96 21.25 -18.51
C PHE A 517 -1.70 21.28 -17.63
N ILE A 518 -1.45 20.20 -16.89
CA ILE A 518 -0.28 20.09 -16.02
C ILE A 518 0.79 19.28 -16.72
N THR A 519 2.00 19.85 -16.80
CA THR A 519 3.16 19.21 -17.41
C THR A 519 4.44 19.76 -16.82
N HIS A 520 5.55 19.08 -17.05
CA HIS A 520 6.89 19.59 -16.80
C HIS A 520 7.62 20.00 -18.09
N ASP A 521 7.00 19.80 -19.27
CA ASP A 521 7.59 20.04 -20.58
C ASP A 521 7.09 21.35 -21.21
N PHE A 522 8.00 22.32 -21.37
CA PHE A 522 7.70 23.60 -22.03
C PHE A 522 7.38 23.46 -23.52
N GLY A 523 7.89 22.44 -24.21
CA GLY A 523 7.54 22.18 -25.61
C GLY A 523 6.06 21.86 -25.78
N VAL A 524 5.50 21.11 -24.84
CA VAL A 524 4.06 20.82 -24.81
C VAL A 524 3.24 22.08 -24.48
N VAL A 525 3.69 22.89 -23.51
CA VAL A 525 3.03 24.14 -23.16
C VAL A 525 3.01 25.10 -24.36
N ALA A 526 4.14 25.24 -25.05
CA ALA A 526 4.27 26.10 -26.24
C ALA A 526 3.31 25.70 -27.38
N GLN A 527 3.02 24.40 -27.50
CA GLN A 527 2.15 23.88 -28.55
C GLN A 527 0.65 24.03 -28.23
N LEU A 528 0.26 23.94 -26.95
CA LEU A 528 -1.15 23.76 -26.55
C LEU A 528 -1.74 24.91 -25.73
N CYS A 529 -0.95 25.53 -24.85
CA CYS A 529 -1.48 26.41 -23.80
C CYS A 529 -1.49 27.88 -24.24
N ASP A 530 -2.59 28.59 -24.00
CA ASP A 530 -2.71 30.02 -24.28
C ASP A 530 -1.99 30.85 -23.18
N ARG A 531 -2.06 30.36 -21.94
CA ARG A 531 -1.44 30.97 -20.76
C ARG A 531 -0.71 29.92 -19.94
N VAL A 532 0.33 30.34 -19.21
CA VAL A 532 1.07 29.46 -18.30
C VAL A 532 1.14 30.04 -16.89
N ALA A 533 1.10 29.17 -15.89
CA ALA A 533 1.39 29.44 -14.48
C ALA A 533 2.55 28.54 -14.03
N VAL A 534 3.68 29.16 -13.71
CA VAL A 534 4.88 28.48 -13.23
C VAL A 534 4.79 28.36 -11.71
N MET A 535 4.86 27.14 -11.21
CA MET A 535 4.79 26.78 -9.79
C MET A 535 6.13 26.35 -9.22
N TYR A 536 6.44 26.84 -8.03
CA TYR A 536 7.58 26.44 -7.23
C TYR A 536 7.21 26.38 -5.76
N ALA A 537 7.57 25.28 -5.08
CA ALA A 537 7.35 25.08 -3.64
C ALA A 537 5.92 25.44 -3.16
N GLY A 538 4.91 24.97 -3.90
CA GLY A 538 3.50 25.16 -3.57
C GLY A 538 2.91 26.52 -3.93
N ARG A 539 3.64 27.40 -4.61
CA ARG A 539 3.19 28.76 -4.98
C ARG A 539 3.35 29.01 -6.48
N ILE A 540 2.47 29.83 -7.06
CA ILE A 540 2.69 30.43 -8.39
C ILE A 540 3.75 31.52 -8.25
N VAL A 541 4.84 31.38 -9.02
CA VAL A 541 5.96 32.33 -9.05
C VAL A 541 5.96 33.23 -10.27
N GLU A 542 5.33 32.80 -11.36
CA GLU A 542 5.13 33.62 -12.56
C GLU A 542 3.91 33.13 -13.32
N THR A 543 3.12 34.04 -13.88
CA THR A 543 2.02 33.70 -14.79
C THR A 543 1.90 34.75 -15.88
N GLY A 544 1.48 34.32 -17.07
CA GLY A 544 1.30 35.21 -18.22
C GLY A 544 1.09 34.42 -19.52
N PRO A 545 0.80 35.13 -20.63
CA PRO A 545 0.65 34.50 -21.95
C PRO A 545 1.86 33.62 -22.27
N THR A 546 1.63 32.43 -22.82
CA THR A 546 2.67 31.41 -23.02
C THR A 546 3.86 31.97 -23.81
N GLU A 547 3.59 32.65 -24.92
CA GLU A 547 4.63 33.26 -25.76
C GLU A 547 5.48 34.29 -24.99
N ALA A 548 4.86 35.12 -24.16
CA ALA A 548 5.55 36.15 -23.39
C ALA A 548 6.44 35.55 -22.28
N ILE A 549 5.99 34.46 -21.65
CA ILE A 549 6.76 33.75 -20.61
C ILE A 549 7.94 33.01 -21.23
N LEU A 550 7.75 32.38 -22.39
CA LEU A 550 8.81 31.66 -23.09
C LEU A 550 9.87 32.60 -23.67
N ALA A 551 9.46 33.75 -24.22
CA ALA A 551 10.37 34.70 -24.85
C ALA A 551 11.12 35.60 -23.86
N ASP A 552 10.46 36.04 -22.78
CA ASP A 552 10.99 37.01 -21.82
C ASP A 552 10.65 36.60 -20.38
N PRO A 553 11.13 35.45 -19.86
CA PRO A 553 10.79 34.98 -18.51
C PRO A 553 11.27 35.95 -17.44
N ARG A 554 10.38 36.39 -16.52
CA ARG A 554 10.67 37.41 -15.51
C ARG A 554 11.18 36.85 -14.19
N HIS A 555 10.74 35.67 -13.78
CA HIS A 555 11.24 35.09 -12.53
C HIS A 555 12.56 34.32 -12.80
N PRO A 556 13.62 34.51 -11.99
CA PRO A 556 14.90 33.81 -12.17
C PRO A 556 14.75 32.27 -12.24
N TYR A 557 13.85 31.69 -11.45
CA TYR A 557 13.46 30.28 -11.56
C TYR A 557 12.93 29.91 -12.96
N THR A 558 11.96 30.66 -13.48
CA THR A 558 11.36 30.41 -14.80
C THR A 558 12.42 30.46 -15.90
N LYS A 559 13.28 31.48 -15.86
CA LYS A 559 14.39 31.64 -16.81
C LYS A 559 15.31 30.43 -16.80
N ARG A 560 15.67 29.94 -15.61
CA ARG A 560 16.52 28.75 -15.49
C ARG A 560 15.81 27.47 -15.90
N LEU A 561 14.52 27.32 -15.56
CA LEU A 561 13.73 26.14 -15.93
C LEU A 561 13.64 26.00 -17.45
N ILE A 562 13.46 27.13 -18.17
CA ILE A 562 13.50 27.17 -19.64
C ILE A 562 14.92 26.85 -20.15
N ALA A 563 15.96 27.42 -19.55
CA ALA A 563 17.35 27.17 -19.96
C ALA A 563 17.80 25.70 -19.83
N CYS A 564 17.16 24.93 -18.93
CA CYS A 564 17.36 23.49 -18.77
C CYS A 564 16.79 22.67 -19.95
N VAL A 565 15.89 23.23 -20.76
CA VAL A 565 15.31 22.53 -21.90
C VAL A 565 16.33 22.48 -23.05
N PRO A 566 16.66 21.29 -23.58
CA PRO A 566 17.59 21.16 -24.69
C PRO A 566 17.02 21.78 -25.97
N GLU A 567 17.85 22.54 -26.69
CA GLU A 567 17.51 23.09 -28.00
C GLU A 567 17.95 22.12 -29.10
N LEU A 568 17.01 21.65 -29.92
CA LEU A 568 17.30 20.76 -31.05
C LEU A 568 18.18 21.50 -32.06
N GLY A 569 19.30 20.89 -32.45
CA GLY A 569 20.25 21.47 -33.41
C GLY A 569 21.33 22.37 -32.80
N GLY A 570 21.31 22.63 -31.47
CA GLY A 570 22.28 23.49 -30.78
C GLY A 570 23.69 22.90 -30.56
N GLY A 571 23.99 21.71 -31.09
CA GLY A 571 25.30 21.06 -30.94
C GLY A 571 25.59 20.51 -29.53
N LYS A 572 26.87 20.25 -29.24
CA LYS A 572 27.34 19.79 -27.91
C LYS A 572 27.53 21.00 -26.98
N ARG A 573 26.48 21.39 -26.27
CA ARG A 573 26.56 22.35 -25.15
C ARG A 573 26.38 21.63 -23.81
N GLU A 574 27.00 22.16 -22.76
CA GLU A 574 26.68 21.75 -21.40
C GLU A 574 25.23 22.17 -21.09
N LEU A 575 24.42 21.22 -20.64
CA LEU A 575 23.02 21.51 -20.31
C LEU A 575 22.98 22.31 -19.01
N ALA A 576 22.27 23.43 -19.03
CA ALA A 576 22.05 24.19 -17.81
C ALA A 576 21.29 23.32 -16.80
N ALA A 577 21.69 23.37 -15.53
CA ALA A 577 21.00 22.71 -14.43
C ALA A 577 20.74 23.73 -13.32
N ILE A 578 19.62 23.59 -12.62
CA ILE A 578 19.33 24.42 -11.45
C ILE A 578 20.04 23.78 -10.24
N PRO A 579 21.04 24.44 -9.64
CA PRO A 579 21.82 23.85 -8.56
C PRO A 579 20.96 23.61 -7.30
N GLY A 580 21.36 22.61 -6.52
CA GLY A 580 20.69 22.22 -5.28
C GLY A 580 19.35 21.50 -5.50
N LEU A 581 18.69 21.16 -4.38
CA LEU A 581 17.39 20.51 -4.36
C LEU A 581 16.28 21.53 -3.99
N PRO A 582 15.02 21.32 -4.43
CA PRO A 582 13.89 22.08 -3.94
C PRO A 582 13.80 22.02 -2.40
N PRO A 583 13.36 23.10 -1.73
CA PRO A 583 13.18 23.08 -0.28
C PRO A 583 12.08 22.07 0.09
N PRO A 584 12.23 21.38 1.22
CA PRO A 584 11.17 20.50 1.71
C PRO A 584 9.97 21.37 2.17
N VAL A 585 8.76 20.96 1.81
CA VAL A 585 7.54 21.77 2.03
C VAL A 585 7.04 21.82 3.47
N ASP A 586 7.65 21.04 4.38
CA ASP A 586 7.48 21.15 5.83
C ASP A 586 8.42 22.17 6.48
N ALA A 587 9.43 22.67 5.75
CA ALA A 587 10.40 23.64 6.23
C ALA A 587 10.77 24.68 5.14
N LEU A 588 9.75 25.37 4.63
CA LEU A 588 9.95 26.46 3.66
C LEU A 588 10.71 27.64 4.32
N PRO A 589 11.70 28.23 3.63
CA PRO A 589 12.42 29.39 4.15
C PRO A 589 11.49 30.63 4.20
N ALA A 590 11.82 31.59 5.06
CA ALA A 590 11.16 32.90 5.05
C ALA A 590 11.43 33.64 3.73
N GLY A 591 10.49 34.46 3.26
CA GLY A 591 10.63 35.16 1.99
C GLY A 591 10.35 34.30 0.76
N CYS A 592 11.22 34.44 -0.25
CA CYS A 592 11.17 33.67 -1.48
C CYS A 592 11.70 32.25 -1.25
N ALA A 593 10.88 31.24 -1.52
CA ALA A 593 11.28 29.83 -1.46
C ALA A 593 12.46 29.50 -2.40
N PHE A 594 12.65 30.28 -3.47
CA PHE A 594 13.73 30.10 -4.44
C PHE A 594 15.01 30.88 -4.08
N ALA A 595 15.01 31.75 -3.05
CA ALA A 595 16.17 32.55 -2.68
C ALA A 595 17.47 31.74 -2.46
N PRO A 596 17.46 30.53 -1.84
CA PRO A 596 18.68 29.74 -1.68
C PRO A 596 19.33 29.27 -2.99
N ARG A 597 18.54 29.20 -4.08
CA ARG A 597 18.98 28.73 -5.40
C ARG A 597 19.06 29.88 -6.43
N CYS A 598 18.66 31.10 -6.06
CA CYS A 598 18.61 32.27 -6.94
C CYS A 598 19.97 32.99 -6.97
N ASP A 599 20.45 33.32 -8.17
CA ASP A 599 21.66 34.15 -8.39
C ASP A 599 21.47 35.61 -8.00
N LYS A 600 20.23 36.12 -8.02
CA LYS A 600 19.88 37.49 -7.68
C LYS A 600 19.31 37.64 -6.26
N ALA A 601 19.55 36.66 -5.39
CA ALA A 601 19.05 36.71 -4.02
C ALA A 601 19.73 37.83 -3.22
N ALA A 602 18.94 38.80 -2.74
CA ALA A 602 19.35 39.79 -1.75
C ALA A 602 18.71 39.47 -0.38
N ASP A 603 19.14 40.15 0.68
CA ASP A 603 18.61 39.91 2.04
C ASP A 603 17.10 40.21 2.15
N ALA A 604 16.59 41.18 1.37
CA ALA A 604 15.16 41.44 1.25
C ALA A 604 14.37 40.23 0.71
N CYS A 605 14.98 39.38 -0.13
CA CYS A 605 14.34 38.17 -0.64
C CYS A 605 14.16 37.08 0.44
N ARG A 606 14.84 37.19 1.58
CA ARG A 606 14.81 36.22 2.68
C ARG A 606 13.89 36.65 3.82
N ALA A 607 13.21 37.79 3.67
CA ALA A 607 12.33 38.38 4.67
C ALA A 607 10.96 38.70 4.09
N GLY A 608 9.91 38.60 4.90
CA GLY A 608 8.55 38.98 4.54
C GLY A 608 7.85 38.02 3.57
N GLU A 609 6.63 38.35 3.17
CA GLU A 609 5.90 37.64 2.11
C GLU A 609 5.99 38.45 0.82
N ILE A 610 6.41 37.80 -0.27
CA ILE A 610 6.49 38.43 -1.59
C ILE A 610 5.16 38.17 -2.30
N ALA A 611 4.43 39.22 -2.62
CA ALA A 611 3.17 39.15 -3.37
C ALA A 611 3.42 38.76 -4.84
N LEU A 612 2.39 38.19 -5.47
CA LEU A 612 2.37 37.95 -6.90
C LEU A 612 1.84 39.22 -7.57
N ASP A 613 2.74 40.08 -8.04
CA ASP A 613 2.41 41.42 -8.55
C ASP A 613 2.65 41.53 -10.07
N GLY A 614 1.85 42.34 -10.76
CA GLY A 614 2.04 42.61 -12.19
C GLY A 614 0.93 43.41 -12.84
N SER A 615 1.12 43.76 -14.12
CA SER A 615 0.18 44.53 -14.92
C SER A 615 -0.63 43.63 -15.87
N GLY A 616 -1.96 43.69 -15.77
CA GLY A 616 -2.88 42.96 -16.65
C GLY A 616 -2.81 41.44 -16.48
N ILE A 617 -2.53 40.71 -17.58
CA ILE A 617 -2.57 39.24 -17.64
C ILE A 617 -1.25 38.60 -17.15
N ARG A 618 -0.22 39.41 -16.86
CA ARG A 618 1.11 38.95 -16.44
C ARG A 618 1.41 39.35 -14.99
N ALA A 619 1.85 38.39 -14.19
CA ALA A 619 2.27 38.64 -12.80
C ALA A 619 3.48 37.78 -12.41
N VAL A 620 4.31 38.32 -11.51
CA VAL A 620 5.56 37.69 -11.05
C VAL A 620 5.72 37.87 -9.54
N ARG A 621 6.16 36.81 -8.86
CA ARG A 621 6.43 36.81 -7.42
C ARG A 621 7.92 37.02 -7.16
N CYS A 622 8.43 38.19 -7.53
CA CYS A 622 9.86 38.50 -7.42
C CYS A 622 10.09 39.98 -7.13
N LEU A 623 10.99 40.28 -6.18
CA LEU A 623 11.43 41.65 -5.91
C LEU A 623 12.38 42.20 -6.99
N TYR A 624 13.12 41.31 -7.67
CA TYR A 624 14.12 41.66 -8.69
C TYR A 624 13.89 40.86 -9.97
N PRO A 625 12.78 41.10 -10.70
CA PRO A 625 12.48 40.37 -11.93
C PRO A 625 13.57 40.58 -13.01
N GLU A 626 13.71 39.60 -13.90
CA GLU A 626 14.51 39.69 -15.11
C GLU A 626 13.94 40.76 -16.07
N GLY A 627 14.80 41.39 -16.87
CA GLY A 627 14.38 42.34 -17.91
C GLY A 627 13.69 43.63 -17.41
N ALA A 628 13.60 43.87 -16.10
CA ALA A 628 13.19 45.18 -15.58
C ALA A 628 14.42 46.09 -15.65
N ALA A 629 14.33 47.18 -16.41
CA ALA A 629 15.37 48.21 -16.39
C ALA A 629 15.49 48.73 -14.95
N ALA A 630 16.71 48.76 -14.44
CA ALA A 630 17.04 49.26 -13.10
C ALA A 630 16.74 50.76 -12.97
#